data_AF-A0A948G972-F1
#
_entry.id   AF-A0A948G972-F1
#
_cell.length_a   1.000
_cell.length_b   1.000
_cell.length_c   1.000
_cell.angle_alpha   90.00
_cell.angle_beta   90.00
_cell.angle_gamma   90.00
#
_symmetry.space_group_name_H-M   'P 1'
#
loop_
_entity.id
_entity.type
_entity.pdbx_description
1 polymer ?
#
loop_
_entity_poly.entity_id
_entity_poly.type
_entity_poly.pdbx_seq_one_letter_code
_entity_poly.pdbx_strand_id
1 'polypeptide(L)' 'MRRYFIKTFGCQMNVNDSEILAGILEDNGYALAEVPQKADIILVNTCSIRQKAED' A
#
# COMPACT_ATOMS: atom_id res chain seq x y z
N MET A 1 11.19 -15.67 5.62
CA MET A 1 9.82 -15.10 5.61
C MET A 1 9.82 -13.96 4.61
N ARG A 2 8.91 -13.97 3.63
CA ARG A 2 8.80 -12.88 2.65
C ARG A 2 8.15 -11.66 3.29
N ARG A 3 8.51 -10.47 2.86
CA ARG A 3 8.05 -9.21 3.45
C ARG A 3 7.45 -8.26 2.43
N TYR A 4 6.50 -7.44 2.87
CA TYR A 4 5.86 -6.43 2.04
C TYR A 4 5.97 -5.03 2.65
N PHE A 5 5.89 -3.99 1.82
CA PHE A 5 5.80 -2.60 2.25
C PHE A 5 4.70 -1.90 1.46
N ILE A 6 3.79 -1.19 2.14
CA ILE A 6 2.74 -0.40 1.47
C ILE A 6 3.01 1.08 1.71
N LYS A 7 3.12 1.83 0.61
CA LYS A 7 3.08 3.28 0.62
C LYS A 7 1.73 3.76 0.13
N THR A 8 0.98 4.39 1.02
CA THR A 8 -0.34 4.97 0.69
C THR A 8 -0.20 6.46 0.36
N PHE A 9 -0.83 6.87 -0.73
CA PHE A 9 -1.06 8.26 -1.11
C PHE A 9 -2.55 8.45 -1.43
N GLY A 10 -3.07 9.67 -1.22
CA GLY A 10 -4.48 9.99 -1.51
C GLY A 10 -5.31 10.18 -0.25
N CYS A 11 -6.54 9.64 -0.25
CA CYS A 11 -7.54 9.92 0.79
C CYS A 11 -7.77 8.71 1.71
N GLN A 12 -8.76 8.83 2.59
CA GLN A 12 -9.14 7.77 3.53
C GLN A 12 -9.51 6.45 2.84
N MET A 13 -10.01 6.51 1.61
CA MET A 13 -10.30 5.31 0.80
C MET A 13 -9.02 4.51 0.53
N ASN A 14 -7.92 5.19 0.13
CA ASN A 14 -6.64 4.50 -0.07
C ASN A 14 -6.08 3.92 1.22
N VAL A 15 -6.33 4.56 2.38
CA VAL A 15 -5.91 4.02 3.67
C VAL A 15 -6.65 2.72 3.97
N ASN A 16 -7.98 2.72 3.85
CA ASN A 16 -8.81 1.54 4.03
C ASN A 16 -8.42 0.41 3.06
N ASP A 17 -8.20 0.74 1.79
CA ASP A 17 -7.79 -0.24 0.78
C ASP A 17 -6.40 -0.82 1.12
N SER A 18 -5.48 0.00 1.63
CA SER A 18 -4.16 -0.46 2.08
C SER A 18 -4.24 -1.41 3.28
N GLU A 19 -5.19 -1.24 4.19
CA GLU A 19 -5.44 -2.19 5.29
C GLU A 19 -5.95 -3.53 4.77
N ILE A 20 -6.87 -3.51 3.78
CA ILE A 20 -7.34 -4.74 3.12
C ILE A 20 -6.20 -5.46 2.40
N LEU A 21 -5.36 -4.71 1.66
CA LEU A 21 -4.19 -5.25 0.97
C LEU A 21 -3.17 -5.85 1.94
N ALA A 22 -2.96 -5.21 3.10
CA ALA A 22 -2.12 -5.72 4.18
C ALA A 22 -2.63 -7.08 4.69
N GLY A 23 -3.94 -7.17 5.00
CA GLY A 23 -4.55 -8.41 5.45
C GLY A 23 -4.41 -9.56 4.44
N ILE A 24 -4.63 -9.29 3.15
CA ILE A 24 -4.45 -10.30 2.09
C ILE A 24 -3.00 -10.80 2.06
N LEU A 25 -2.01 -9.91 2.19
CA LEU A 25 -0.60 -10.31 2.17
C LEU A 25 -0.23 -11.13 3.41
N GLU A 26 -0.76 -10.77 4.58
CA GLU A 26 -0.56 -11.49 5.84
C GLU A 26 -1.18 -12.89 5.79
N ASP A 27 -2.41 -13.03 5.25
CA ASP A 27 -3.07 -14.32 5.01
C ASP A 27 -2.27 -15.22 4.05
N ASN A 28 -1.47 -14.62 3.15
CA ASN A 28 -0.58 -15.32 2.24
C ASN A 28 0.84 -15.56 2.82
N GLY A 29 1.05 -15.30 4.12
CA GLY A 29 2.29 -15.59 4.83
C GLY A 29 3.41 -14.56 4.64
N TYR A 30 3.07 -13.36 4.17
CA TYR A 30 4.00 -12.22 4.15
C TYR A 30 3.93 -11.47 5.47
N ALA A 31 5.03 -10.80 5.84
CA ALA A 31 5.07 -9.90 6.98
C ALA A 31 5.37 -8.47 6.56
N LEU A 32 4.91 -7.51 7.36
CA LEU A 32 5.23 -6.11 7.13
C LEU A 32 6.76 -5.86 7.27
N ALA A 33 7.33 -5.15 6.30
CA ALA A 33 8.69 -4.64 6.35
C ALA A 33 8.72 -3.26 7.02
N GLU A 34 9.67 -3.03 7.91
CA GLU A 34 9.88 -1.73 8.57
C GLU A 34 10.27 -0.62 7.57
N VAL A 35 10.99 -0.99 6.52
CA VAL A 35 11.47 -0.08 5.48
C VAL A 35 11.36 -0.73 4.09
N PRO A 36 11.17 0.05 3.02
CA PRO A 36 11.00 -0.48 1.66
C PRO A 36 12.16 -1.39 1.21
N GLN A 37 13.38 -1.09 1.63
CA GLN A 37 14.60 -1.84 1.26
C GLN A 37 14.63 -3.26 1.84
N LYS A 38 13.82 -3.54 2.86
CA LYS A 38 13.69 -4.86 3.48
C LYS A 38 12.49 -5.66 2.92
N ALA A 39 11.76 -5.12 1.94
CA ALA A 39 10.57 -5.76 1.38
C ALA A 39 10.90 -6.54 0.10
N ASP A 40 10.27 -7.70 -0.05
CA ASP A 40 10.24 -8.46 -1.30
C ASP A 40 9.17 -7.92 -2.27
N ILE A 41 8.14 -7.26 -1.72
CA ILE A 41 7.06 -6.61 -2.48
C ILE A 41 6.85 -5.18 -1.95
N ILE A 42 6.83 -4.20 -2.84
CA ILE A 42 6.45 -2.82 -2.52
C ILE A 42 5.15 -2.50 -3.26
N LEU A 43 4.09 -2.16 -2.53
CA LEU A 43 2.86 -1.63 -3.07
C LEU A 43 2.82 -0.12 -2.88
N VAL A 44 2.47 0.60 -3.94
CA VAL A 44 2.13 2.01 -3.88
C VAL A 44 0.65 2.14 -4.19
N ASN A 45 -0.16 2.40 -3.16
CA ASN A 45 -1.59 2.61 -3.33
C ASN A 45 -1.87 4.10 -3.48
N THR A 46 -2.39 4.51 -4.62
CA THR A 46 -2.78 5.88 -4.92
C THR A 46 -4.02 5.87 -5.81
N CYS A 47 -4.89 6.87 -5.68
CA CYS A 47 -5.90 7.10 -6.68
C CYS A 47 -5.27 7.66 -7.97
N SER A 48 -5.91 7.39 -9.10
CA SER A 48 -5.53 7.89 -10.43
C SER A 48 -5.95 9.34 -10.69
N ILE A 49 -6.25 10.12 -9.64
CA ILE A 49 -6.72 11.50 -9.82
C ILE A 49 -5.57 12.31 -10.39
N ARG A 50 -5.55 12.45 -11.73
CA ARG A 50 -4.76 13.46 -12.42
C ARG A 50 -5.36 14.80 -11.99
N GLN A 51 -4.65 15.54 -11.16
CA GLN A 51 -5.00 16.93 -10.88
C GLN A 51 -5.06 17.68 -12.23
N LYS A 52 -6.26 18.05 -12.69
CA LYS A 52 -6.60 19.29 -13.42
C LYS A 52 -8.10 19.39 -13.71
N ALA A 53 -8.76 20.22 -12.91
CA ALA A 53 -9.80 21.19 -13.26
C ALA A 53 -10.05 21.92 -11.93
N GLU A 54 -9.27 22.99 -11.66
CA GLU A 54 -9.81 24.36 -11.62
C GLU A 54 -11.06 24.48 -10.75
N ASP A 55 -10.92 25.24 -9.67
CA ASP A 55 -11.85 26.34 -9.39
C ASP A 55 -11.03 27.64 -9.38
#